data_AF-A0A5C5R6Z7-F1
#
_entry.id   AF-A0A5C5R6Z7-F1
#
_cell.length_a   1.000
_cell.length_b   1.000
_cell.length_c   1.000
_cell.angle_alpha   90.00
_cell.angle_beta   90.00
_cell.angle_gamma   90.00
#
_symmetry.space_group_name_H-M   'P 1'
#
loop_
_entity.id
_entity.type
_entity.pdbx_description
1 polymer ?
#
loop_
_entity_poly.entity_id
_entity_poly.type
_entity_poly.pdbx_seq_one_letter_code
_entity_poly.pdbx_strand_id
1 'polypeptide(L)'
;MRALHRLTATVDTERSLPTEDGVRVSGVVEVVTECDRSGRASMRCRAVGDDTWHPVTGGSVTLPDPADLPFHHSVTLSRLLSEQLPPPESPTFPRAAFYFCDDLDAPPSHAA
;
A
#
# COMPACT_ATOMS: atom_id res chain seq x y z
N MET A 1 -12.21 -2.91 -25.75
CA MET A 1 -11.09 -3.86 -25.53
C MET A 1 -11.48 -4.80 -24.39
N ARG A 2 -11.09 -6.08 -24.44
CA ARG A 2 -11.45 -7.09 -23.41
C ARG A 2 -10.23 -7.36 -22.53
N ALA A 3 -10.39 -7.34 -21.20
CA ALA A 3 -9.32 -7.66 -20.26
C ALA A 3 -8.88 -9.13 -20.38
N LEU A 4 -7.58 -9.39 -20.20
CA LEU A 4 -7.00 -10.73 -20.15
C LEU A 4 -7.08 -11.31 -18.73
N HIS A 5 -6.83 -10.45 -17.74
CA HIS A 5 -6.81 -10.82 -16.33
C HIS A 5 -7.56 -9.78 -15.50
N ARG A 6 -8.23 -10.24 -14.45
CA ARG A 6 -8.99 -9.41 -13.53
C ARG A 6 -8.82 -9.93 -12.10
N LEU A 7 -8.49 -9.02 -11.20
CA LEU A 7 -8.46 -9.25 -9.76
C LEU A 7 -9.47 -8.34 -9.10
N THR A 8 -10.15 -8.84 -8.07
CA THR A 8 -11.12 -8.06 -7.29
C THR A 8 -10.82 -8.26 -5.82
N ALA A 9 -10.88 -7.18 -5.05
CA ALA A 9 -10.79 -7.18 -3.61
C ALA A 9 -11.94 -6.35 -3.03
N THR A 10 -12.41 -6.72 -1.84
CA THR A 10 -13.32 -5.90 -1.05
C THR A 10 -12.57 -5.43 0.17
N VAL A 11 -12.57 -4.13 0.42
CA VAL A 11 -11.87 -3.52 1.55
C VAL A 11 -12.86 -2.68 2.35
N ASP A 12 -12.76 -2.73 3.66
CA ASP A 12 -13.47 -1.80 4.54
C ASP A 12 -12.51 -0.65 4.86
N THR A 13 -12.95 0.58 4.62
CA THR A 13 -12.12 1.77 4.76
C THR A 13 -12.88 2.93 5.36
N GLU A 14 -12.31 3.52 6.42
CA GLU A 14 -12.87 4.70 7.08
C GLU A 14 -12.62 6.00 6.30
N ARG A 15 -11.53 6.06 5.51
CA ARG A 15 -11.15 7.23 4.72
C ARG A 15 -11.46 6.99 3.25
N SER A 16 -11.75 8.05 2.52
CA SER A 16 -12.01 7.92 1.07
C SER A 16 -10.74 7.49 0.32
N LEU A 17 -10.88 6.53 -0.60
CA LEU A 17 -9.82 6.20 -1.55
C LEU A 17 -9.61 7.37 -2.53
N PRO A 18 -8.35 7.71 -2.87
CA PRO A 18 -8.05 8.73 -3.86
C PRO A 18 -8.39 8.23 -5.28
N THR A 19 -9.22 8.99 -5.98
CA THR A 19 -9.64 8.74 -7.37
C THR A 19 -9.13 9.83 -8.30
N GLU A 20 -8.89 9.48 -9.57
CA GLU A 20 -8.38 10.43 -10.57
C GLU A 20 -9.45 11.46 -10.99
N ASP A 21 -10.73 11.13 -10.85
CA ASP A 21 -11.86 12.01 -11.15
C ASP A 21 -12.31 12.87 -9.96
N GLY A 22 -11.66 12.71 -8.80
CA GLY A 22 -11.95 13.48 -7.58
C GLY A 22 -13.16 13.00 -6.78
N VAL A 23 -13.80 11.89 -7.17
CA VAL A 23 -14.92 11.29 -6.44
C VAL A 23 -14.43 10.59 -5.16
N ARG A 24 -15.11 10.85 -4.04
CA ARG A 24 -14.76 10.26 -2.75
C ARG A 24 -15.49 8.93 -2.56
N VAL A 25 -14.74 7.82 -2.51
CA VAL A 25 -15.28 6.46 -2.30
C VAL A 25 -14.79 5.92 -0.94
N SER A 26 -15.69 5.62 0.00
CA SER A 26 -15.38 5.17 1.38
C SER A 26 -16.40 4.15 1.90
N GLY A 27 -16.12 3.53 3.05
CA GLY A 27 -16.92 2.46 3.65
C GLY A 27 -16.49 1.08 3.14
N VAL A 28 -17.45 0.23 2.80
CA VAL A 28 -17.13 -1.05 2.14
C VAL A 28 -16.96 -0.80 0.64
N VAL A 29 -15.75 -0.99 0.14
CA VAL A 29 -15.34 -0.62 -1.22
C VAL A 29 -14.91 -1.86 -1.99
N GLU A 30 -15.42 -2.00 -3.21
CA GLU A 30 -14.90 -2.96 -4.19
C GLU A 30 -13.78 -2.30 -4.99
N VAL A 31 -12.65 -3.00 -5.10
CA VAL A 31 -11.52 -2.61 -5.93
C VAL A 31 -11.30 -3.66 -6.99
N VAL A 32 -11.19 -3.24 -8.24
CA VAL A 32 -10.89 -4.10 -9.37
C VAL A 32 -9.57 -3.66 -10.01
N THR A 33 -8.74 -4.61 -10.40
CA THR A 33 -7.58 -4.37 -11.26
C THR A 33 -7.67 -5.26 -12.47
N GLU A 34 -7.60 -4.65 -13.65
CA GLU A 34 -7.71 -5.34 -14.93
C GLU A 34 -6.48 -5.06 -15.78
N CYS A 35 -5.94 -6.11 -16.40
CA CYS A 35 -4.88 -6.00 -17.39
C CYS A 35 -5.44 -6.28 -18.79
N ASP A 36 -5.22 -5.35 -19.72
CA ASP A 36 -5.65 -5.51 -21.12
C ASP A 36 -4.61 -6.24 -21.98
N ARG A 37 -4.94 -6.43 -23.26
CA ARG A 37 -4.06 -7.10 -24.22
C ARG A 37 -2.78 -6.33 -24.56
N SER A 38 -2.73 -5.04 -24.26
CA SER A 38 -1.52 -4.22 -24.42
C SER A 38 -0.59 -4.28 -23.21
N GLY A 39 -0.96 -5.05 -22.16
CA GLY A 39 -0.24 -5.10 -20.90
C GLY A 39 -0.56 -3.91 -19.98
N ARG A 40 -1.55 -3.08 -20.33
CA ARG A 40 -1.96 -1.97 -19.47
C ARG A 40 -2.85 -2.50 -18.34
N ALA A 41 -2.34 -2.39 -17.12
CA ALA A 41 -3.09 -2.59 -15.90
C ALA A 41 -3.78 -1.29 -15.48
N SER A 42 -5.03 -1.38 -15.04
CA SER A 42 -5.80 -0.26 -14.50
C SER A 42 -6.58 -0.69 -13.28
N MET A 43 -6.56 0.13 -12.24
CA MET A 43 -7.31 -0.09 -10.99
C MET A 43 -8.47 0.89 -10.89
N ARG A 44 -9.63 0.37 -10.50
CA ARG A 44 -10.86 1.15 -10.28
C ARG A 44 -11.51 0.73 -8.97
N CYS A 45 -12.25 1.64 -8.35
CA CYS A 45 -13.00 1.36 -7.13
C CYS A 45 -14.45 1.84 -7.21
N ARG A 46 -15.30 1.29 -6.36
CA ARG A 46 -16.68 1.74 -6.12
C ARG A 46 -17.13 1.36 -4.72
N ALA A 47 -18.10 2.06 -4.14
CA ALA A 47 -18.74 1.54 -2.93
C ALA A 47 -19.52 0.27 -3.27
N VAL A 48 -19.59 -0.69 -2.35
CA VAL A 48 -20.42 -1.89 -2.53
C VAL A 48 -21.88 -1.45 -2.70
N GLY A 49 -22.50 -1.89 -3.80
CA GLY A 49 -23.88 -1.53 -4.15
C GLY A 49 -24.00 -0.36 -5.14
N ASP A 50 -22.91 0.35 -5.42
CA ASP A 50 -22.90 1.39 -6.47
C ASP A 50 -22.71 0.79 -7.86
N ASP A 51 -23.21 1.47 -8.89
CA ASP A 51 -23.06 1.05 -10.29
C ASP A 51 -21.86 1.71 -11.00
N THR A 52 -21.29 2.76 -10.41
CA THR A 52 -20.25 3.57 -11.05
C THR A 52 -18.87 3.18 -10.54
N TRP A 53 -17.94 2.90 -11.46
CA TRP A 53 -16.54 2.62 -11.16
C TRP A 53 -15.69 3.86 -11.40
N HIS A 54 -14.88 4.21 -10.40
CA HIS A 54 -13.98 5.37 -10.42
C HIS A 54 -12.52 4.93 -10.58
N PRO A 55 -11.73 5.58 -11.44
CA PRO A 55 -10.30 5.29 -11.57
C PRO A 55 -9.55 5.65 -10.30
N VAL A 56 -8.69 4.75 -9.83
CA VAL A 56 -7.87 4.96 -8.62
C VAL A 56 -6.60 5.74 -8.98
N THR A 57 -6.27 6.76 -8.20
CA THR A 57 -5.08 7.59 -8.41
C THR A 57 -3.81 6.76 -8.40
N GLY A 58 -3.05 6.82 -9.50
CA GLY A 58 -1.81 6.06 -9.66
C GLY A 58 -2.03 4.54 -9.69
N GLY A 59 -3.25 4.10 -10.01
CA GLY A 59 -3.63 2.69 -10.16
C GLY A 59 -3.42 2.14 -11.57
N SER A 60 -3.00 2.98 -12.52
CA SER A 60 -2.75 2.63 -13.92
C SER A 60 -1.26 2.52 -14.23
N VAL A 61 -0.84 1.43 -14.87
CA VAL A 61 0.55 1.18 -15.28
C VAL A 61 0.61 0.26 -16.49
N THR A 62 1.65 0.35 -17.30
CA THR A 62 1.97 -0.69 -18.30
C THR A 62 2.87 -1.73 -17.65
N LEU A 63 2.39 -2.97 -17.54
CA LEU A 63 3.16 -4.08 -16.98
C LEU A 63 4.14 -4.63 -18.04
N PRO A 64 5.41 -4.88 -17.67
CA PRO A 64 6.34 -5.62 -18.53
C PRO A 64 5.87 -7.05 -18.82
N ASP A 65 5.27 -7.71 -17.82
CA ASP A 65 4.63 -9.02 -17.93
C ASP A 65 3.21 -8.96 -17.34
N PRO A 66 2.14 -9.35 -18.07
CA PRO A 66 0.80 -9.47 -17.52
C PRO A 66 0.68 -10.37 -16.28
N ALA A 67 1.61 -11.31 -16.09
CA ALA A 67 1.68 -12.15 -14.89
C ALA A 67 1.99 -11.37 -13.61
N ASP A 68 2.53 -10.15 -13.71
CA ASP A 68 2.82 -9.26 -12.58
C ASP A 68 1.55 -8.57 -12.02
N LEU A 69 0.37 -8.79 -12.63
CA LEU A 69 -0.88 -8.17 -12.19
C LEU A 69 -1.19 -8.38 -10.69
N PRO A 70 -1.01 -9.58 -10.09
CA PRO A 70 -1.22 -9.77 -8.65
C PRO A 70 -0.27 -8.93 -7.80
N PHE A 71 0.99 -8.79 -8.21
CA PHE A 71 1.96 -7.95 -7.51
C PHE A 71 1.55 -6.48 -7.59
N HIS A 72 1.25 -5.97 -8.79
CA HIS A 72 0.74 -4.60 -8.98
C HIS A 72 -0.51 -4.32 -8.16
N HIS A 73 -1.48 -5.24 -8.17
CA HIS A 73 -2.71 -5.14 -7.38
C HIS A 73 -2.39 -5.01 -5.88
N SER A 74 -1.58 -5.92 -5.34
CA SER A 74 -1.28 -5.96 -3.90
C SER A 74 -0.48 -4.74 -3.41
N VAL A 75 0.51 -4.28 -4.19
CA VAL A 75 1.34 -3.10 -3.84
C VAL A 75 0.52 -1.83 -3.92
N THR A 76 -0.28 -1.66 -4.98
CA THR A 76 -1.13 -0.48 -5.14
C THR A 76 -2.17 -0.42 -4.03
N LEU A 77 -2.84 -1.53 -3.73
CA LEU A 77 -3.83 -1.61 -2.64
C LEU A 77 -3.19 -1.32 -1.28
N SER A 78 -2.02 -1.92 -0.99
CA SER A 78 -1.26 -1.66 0.24
C SER A 78 -0.88 -0.20 0.39
N ARG A 79 -0.45 0.47 -0.70
CA ARG A 79 -0.13 1.89 -0.69
C ARG A 79 -1.37 2.72 -0.35
N LEU A 80 -2.48 2.47 -1.04
CA LEU A 80 -3.73 3.22 -0.84
C LEU A 80 -4.19 3.13 0.61
N LEU A 81 -4.16 1.93 1.20
CA LEU A 81 -4.58 1.70 2.59
C LEU A 81 -3.57 2.25 3.60
N SER A 82 -2.27 2.25 3.30
CA SER A 82 -1.25 2.81 4.18
C SER A 82 -1.34 4.34 4.27
N GLU A 83 -1.69 5.02 3.18
CA GLU A 83 -1.94 6.46 3.17
C GLU A 83 -3.18 6.86 4.01
N GLN A 84 -4.01 5.89 4.39
CA GLN A 84 -5.15 6.11 5.28
C GLN A 84 -4.79 6.06 6.76
N LEU A 85 -3.64 5.48 7.12
CA LEU A 85 -3.19 5.51 8.49
C LEU A 85 -2.82 6.95 8.86
N PRO A 86 -3.20 7.46 10.04
CA PRO A 86 -2.57 8.67 10.56
C PRO A 86 -1.05 8.46 10.56
N PRO A 87 -0.24 9.51 10.32
CA PRO A 87 1.18 9.40 10.61
C PRO A 87 1.30 8.87 12.03
N PRO A 88 2.21 7.90 12.30
CA PRO A 88 2.37 7.40 13.65
C PRO A 88 2.51 8.61 14.55
N GLU A 89 1.59 8.76 15.52
CA GLU A 89 1.68 9.81 16.53
C GLU A 89 3.12 9.75 17.01
N SER A 90 3.88 10.83 16.80
CA SER A 90 5.28 10.90 17.16
C SER A 90 5.42 10.18 18.49
N PRO A 91 6.11 9.03 18.54
CA PRO A 91 6.20 8.34 19.79
C PRO A 91 6.93 9.32 20.68
N THR A 92 6.25 9.78 21.73
CA THR A 92 6.94 10.28 22.90
C THR A 92 7.62 9.05 23.49
N PHE A 93 8.62 8.53 22.78
CA PHE A 93 9.62 7.69 23.39
C PHE A 93 10.33 8.63 24.35
N PRO A 94 10.25 8.46 25.68
CA PRO A 94 11.38 8.91 26.47
C PRO A 94 12.58 8.24 25.81
N ARG A 95 13.51 9.04 25.29
CA ARG A 95 14.74 8.57 24.65
C ARG A 95 15.19 7.30 25.36
N ALA A 96 14.95 6.14 24.75
CA ALA A 96 15.53 4.91 25.24
C ALA A 96 17.01 5.08 24.97
N ALA A 97 17.73 5.59 25.97
CA ALA A 97 19.16 5.55 26.00
C ALA A 97 19.49 4.05 26.01
N PHE A 98 19.86 3.52 24.86
CA PHE A 98 20.57 2.26 24.79
C PHE A 98 21.92 2.53 25.48
N TYR A 99 21.95 2.32 26.79
CA TYR A 99 23.20 2.20 27.52
C TYR A 99 23.80 0.86 27.11
N PHE A 100 24.72 0.91 26.15
CA PHE A 100 25.69 -0.16 25.98
C PHE A 100 26.63 -0.08 27.19
N CYS A 101 26.45 -0.98 28.15
CA CYS A 101 27.49 -1.29 29.12
C CYS A 101 28.55 -2.11 28.38
N ASP A 102 29.45 -1.44 27.66
CA ASP A 102 30.76 -2.03 27.33
C ASP A 102 31.57 -2.02 28.62
N ASP A 103 31.40 -3.07 29.42
CA ASP A 103 32.30 -3.37 30.51
C ASP A 103 32.68 -4.85 30.41
N LEU A 104 33.91 -5.07 29.93
CA LEU A 104 34.85 -6.15 30.25
C LEU A 104 35.66 -6.59 29.02
N ASP A 105 36.73 -5.84 28.72
CA ASP A 105 38.01 -6.46 28.36
C ASP A 105 39.16 -5.44 28.50
N ALA A 106 39.48 -5.10 29.75
CA ALA A 106 40.79 -4.55 30.08
C ALA A 106 41.70 -5.74 30.51
N PRO A 107 42.79 -6.05 29.78
CA PRO A 107 43.75 -7.03 30.26
C PRO A 107 44.47 -6.50 31.51
N PRO A 108 44.85 -7.37 32.47
CA PRO A 108 45.57 -6.93 33.65
C PRO A 108 46.95 -6.34 33.27
N SER A 109 47.21 -5.13 33.76
CA SER A 109 48.53 -4.50 33.70
C SER A 109 49.55 -5.36 34.46
N HIS A 110 50.34 -6.15 33.75
CA HIS A 110 51.52 -6.76 34.33
C HIS A 110 52.61 -5.69 34.50
N ALA A 111 52.96 -5.45 35.76
CA ALA A 111 54.08 -4.64 36.17
C ALA A 111 55.41 -5.17 35.60
N ALA A 112 56.29 -4.24 35.22
CA ALA A 112 57.73 -4.42 35.11
C ALA A 112 58.41 -3.18 35.69
#